data_AF-A0A6G1HV33-F1
#
_entry.id   AF-A0A6G1HV33-F1
#
_cell.length_a   1.000
_cell.length_b   1.000
_cell.length_c   1.000
_cell.angle_alpha   90.00
_cell.angle_beta   90.00
_cell.angle_gamma   90.00
#
_symmetry.space_group_name_H-M   'P 1'
#
loop_
_entity.id
_entity.type
_entity.pdbx_description
1 polymer ?
#
loop_
_entity_poly.entity_id
_entity_poly.type
_entity_poly.pdbx_seq_one_letter_code
_entity_poly.pdbx_strand_id
1 'polypeptide(L)' 'LPQDAADPNSYTLGRVGEHNTVIMVLGLTGTNSAASAVAQMKPAFTSVQFGVLVGIGGGVPSAKADIRLGDVVV' A
#
# COMPACT_ATOMS: atom_id res chain seq x y z
N LEU A 1 -4.36 13.71 -13.13
CA LEU A 1 -5.76 13.88 -12.67
C LEU A 1 -5.76 14.99 -11.64
N PRO A 2 -6.72 15.92 -11.65
CA PRO A 2 -6.89 16.86 -10.55
C PRO A 2 -7.20 16.05 -9.28
N GLN A 3 -6.47 16.31 -8.19
CA GLN A 3 -6.77 15.71 -6.89
C GLN A 3 -7.93 16.47 -6.26
N ASP A 4 -8.91 15.74 -5.71
CA ASP A 4 -9.99 16.35 -4.93
C ASP A 4 -9.40 17.03 -3.69
N ALA A 5 -9.75 18.29 -3.45
CA ALA A 5 -9.30 19.03 -2.27
C ALA A 5 -9.78 18.39 -0.95
N ALA A 6 -10.82 17.56 -1.00
CA ALA A 6 -11.31 16.79 0.14
C ALA A 6 -10.55 15.47 0.37
N ASP A 7 -9.69 15.03 -0.55
CA ASP A 7 -8.88 13.83 -0.39
C ASP A 7 -7.56 14.17 0.33
N PRO A 8 -7.38 13.77 1.60
CA PRO A 8 -6.20 14.12 2.37
C PRO A 8 -4.97 13.28 2.02
N ASN A 9 -5.09 12.29 1.13
CA ASN A 9 -4.01 11.36 0.83
C ASN A 9 -3.04 11.95 -0.20
N SER A 10 -1.75 11.57 -0.10
CA SER A 10 -0.75 11.92 -1.11
C SER A 10 -0.49 10.72 -2.02
N TYR A 11 -0.51 10.96 -3.34
CA TYR A 11 -0.33 9.92 -4.34
C TYR A 11 0.90 10.16 -5.21
N THR A 12 1.63 9.08 -5.46
CA THR A 12 2.60 9.00 -6.55
C THR A 12 2.03 8.13 -7.65
N LEU A 13 1.85 8.70 -8.84
CA LEU A 13 1.37 7.99 -10.02
C LEU A 13 2.55 7.46 -10.82
N GLY A 14 2.39 6.28 -11.41
CA GLY A 14 3.44 5.66 -12.21
C GLY A 14 2.93 4.49 -13.04
N ARG A 15 3.87 3.70 -13.54
CA ARG A 15 3.59 2.52 -14.34
C ARG A 15 4.65 1.45 -14.08
N VAL A 16 4.22 0.21 -13.94
CA VAL A 16 5.09 -0.98 -13.81
C VAL A 16 4.70 -1.98 -14.90
N GLY A 17 5.59 -2.19 -15.86
CA GLY A 17 5.27 -2.95 -17.08
C GLY A 17 4.07 -2.31 -17.80
N GLU A 18 3.01 -3.09 -18.03
CA GLU A 18 1.76 -2.61 -18.66
C GLU A 18 0.71 -2.09 -17.66
N HIS A 19 1.02 -2.08 -16.36
CA HIS A 19 0.06 -1.70 -15.32
C HIS A 19 0.29 -0.26 -14.86
N ASN A 20 -0.77 0.56 -14.92
CA ASN A 20 -0.77 1.87 -14.26
C ASN A 20 -0.84 1.67 -12.74
N THR A 21 0.02 2.38 -12.00
CA THR A 21 0.14 2.23 -10.55
C THR A 21 -0.15 3.52 -9.82
N VAL A 22 -0.80 3.42 -8.67
CA VAL A 22 -1.00 4.50 -7.71
C VAL A 22 -0.37 4.04 -6.40
N ILE A 23 0.61 4.80 -5.91
CA ILE A 23 1.27 4.56 -4.63
C ILE A 23 0.80 5.62 -3.66
N MET A 24 0.31 5.19 -2.50
CA MET A 24 -0.12 6.04 -1.41
C MET A 24 0.73 5.72 -0.18
N VAL A 25 1.21 6.75 0.51
CA VAL A 25 1.93 6.61 1.78
C VAL A 25 0.98 6.98 2.91
N LEU A 26 0.89 6.12 3.92
CA LEU A 26 0.06 6.38 5.10
C LEU A 26 0.72 7.43 5.98
N GLY A 27 -0.03 8.46 6.36
CA GLY A 27 0.45 9.47 7.31
C GLY A 27 0.56 8.95 8.74
N LEU A 28 -0.20 7.90 9.08
CA LEU A 28 -0.16 7.22 10.38
C LEU A 28 -0.14 5.70 10.20
N THR A 29 0.64 5.01 11.02
CA THR A 29 0.66 3.55 11.03
C THR A 29 -0.61 2.99 11.66
N GLY A 30 -1.07 1.85 11.16
CA GLY A 30 -2.15 1.07 11.76
C GLY A 30 -3.25 0.73 10.76
N THR A 31 -4.01 -0.32 11.09
CA THR A 31 -5.05 -0.87 10.22
C THR A 31 -6.18 0.12 9.94
N ASN A 32 -6.60 0.90 10.94
CA ASN A 32 -7.65 1.92 10.78
C ASN A 32 -7.23 3.05 9.84
N SER A 33 -5.98 3.53 9.96
CA SER A 33 -5.46 4.57 9.06
C SER A 33 -5.35 4.04 7.63
N ALA A 34 -4.83 2.81 7.47
CA ALA A 34 -4.75 2.15 6.17
C ALA A 34 -6.14 1.98 5.51
N ALA A 35 -7.12 1.49 6.27
CA ALA A 35 -8.48 1.28 5.78
C ALA A 35 -9.15 2.60 5.38
N SER A 36 -9.00 3.64 6.20
CA SER A 36 -9.53 4.98 5.91
C SER A 36 -8.91 5.56 4.63
N ALA A 37 -7.60 5.47 4.49
CA ALA A 37 -6.88 5.99 3.34
C ALA A 37 -7.30 5.28 2.04
N VAL A 38 -7.42 3.94 2.06
CA VAL A 38 -7.90 3.17 0.90
C VAL A 38 -9.37 3.48 0.57
N ALA A 39 -10.22 3.69 1.57
CA ALA A 39 -11.61 4.07 1.37
C ALA A 39 -11.74 5.44 0.67
N GLN A 40 -10.87 6.39 1.02
CA GLN A 40 -10.80 7.72 0.39
C GLN A 40 -10.17 7.69 -1.00
N MET A 41 -9.20 6.80 -1.24
CA MET A 41 -8.56 6.61 -2.56
C MET A 41 -9.51 5.99 -3.60
N LYS A 42 -10.41 5.10 -3.18
CA LYS A 42 -11.27 4.33 -4.08
C LYS A 42 -12.09 5.19 -5.07
N PRO A 43 -12.77 6.27 -4.64
CA PRO A 43 -13.47 7.18 -5.56
C PRO A 43 -12.54 7.90 -6.54
N ALA A 44 -11.30 8.24 -6.13
CA ALA A 44 -10.34 8.96 -6.97
C ALA A 44 -9.74 8.07 -8.08
N PHE A 45 -9.63 6.76 -7.85
CA PHE A 45 -9.00 5.82 -8.78
C PHE A 45 -9.88 4.60 -9.06
N THR A 46 -10.98 4.84 -9.78
CA THR A 46 -11.99 3.81 -10.11
C THR A 46 -11.47 2.68 -11.00
N SER A 47 -10.34 2.85 -11.69
CA SER A 47 -9.74 1.82 -12.54
C SER A 47 -8.80 0.86 -11.79
N VAL A 48 -8.60 1.03 -10.48
CA VAL A 48 -7.78 0.11 -9.67
C VAL A 48 -8.51 -1.22 -9.52
N GLN A 49 -7.85 -2.31 -9.94
CA GLN A 49 -8.43 -3.66 -9.92
C GLN A 49 -7.90 -4.53 -8.77
N PHE A 50 -6.67 -4.27 -8.32
CA PHE A 50 -6.00 -5.00 -7.25
C PHE A 50 -5.12 -4.03 -6.46
N GLY A 51 -4.84 -4.38 -5.20
CA GLY A 51 -4.00 -3.60 -4.30
C GLY A 51 -2.99 -4.50 -3.60
N VAL A 52 -1.79 -3.95 -3.37
CA VAL A 52 -0.74 -4.59 -2.58
C VAL A 52 -0.48 -3.72 -1.35
N LEU A 53 -0.60 -4.30 -0.16
CA LEU A 53 -0.21 -3.63 1.08
C LEU A 53 1.24 -3.98 1.37
N VAL A 54 2.11 -2.98 1.41
CA VAL A 54 3.54 -3.15 1.69
C VAL A 54 3.85 -2.54 3.05
N GLY A 55 4.59 -3.28 3.87
CA GLY A 55 5.04 -2.85 5.18
C GLY A 55 6.17 -3.73 5.70
N ILE A 56 6.71 -3.36 6.86
CA ILE A 56 7.67 -4.21 7.58
C ILE A 56 6.91 -5.10 8.58
N GLY A 57 7.46 -6.28 8.82
CA GLY A 57 6.97 -7.23 9.83
C GLY A 57 8.11 -7.78 10.67
N GLY A 58 7.78 -8.24 11.88
CA GLY A 58 8.70 -9.04 12.69
C GLY A 58 8.68 -10.51 12.27
N GLY A 59 9.84 -11.13 12.14
CA GLY A 59 9.98 -12.56 11.88
C GLY A 59 10.25 -13.35 13.17
N VAL A 60 9.79 -14.61 13.22
CA VAL A 60 10.09 -15.56 14.32
C VAL A 60 10.84 -16.77 13.74
N PRO A 61 12.19 -16.73 13.71
CA PRO A 61 12.98 -17.83 13.16
C PRO A 61 12.77 -19.13 13.94
N SER A 62 12.83 -20.27 13.25
CA SER A 62 12.75 -21.59 13.88
C SER A 62 13.56 -22.63 13.11
N ALA A 63 13.79 -23.81 13.70
CA ALA A 63 14.45 -24.91 12.99
C ALA A 63 13.68 -25.40 11.73
N LYS A 64 12.39 -25.08 11.63
CA LYS A 64 11.54 -25.43 10.47
C LYS A 64 11.41 -24.29 9.46
N ALA A 65 11.80 -23.07 9.83
CA ALA A 65 11.66 -21.88 9.01
C ALA A 65 12.85 -20.94 9.28
N ASP A 66 13.78 -20.94 8.34
CA ASP A 66 14.96 -20.06 8.33
C ASP A 66 14.55 -18.65 7.87
N ILE A 67 13.94 -17.88 8.77
CA ILE A 67 13.53 -16.49 8.53
C ILE A 67 14.69 -15.56 8.90
N ARG A 68 15.05 -14.66 7.99
CA ARG A 68 16.19 -13.75 8.12
C ARG A 68 15.79 -12.30 7.85
N LEU A 69 16.58 -11.36 8.37
CA LEU A 69 16.41 -9.94 8.05
C LEU A 69 16.64 -9.72 6.56
N GLY A 70 15.67 -9.09 5.91
CA GLY A 70 15.67 -8.85 4.46
C GLY A 70 14.77 -9.80 3.67
N ASP A 71 14.23 -10.85 4.30
CA ASP A 71 13.25 -11.72 3.65
C ASP A 71 11.96 -10.96 3.32
N VAL A 72 11.39 -11.26 2.14
CA VAL A 72 10.08 -10.79 1.71
C VAL A 72 9.08 -11.94 1.83
N VAL A 73 7.99 -11.69 2.54
CA VAL A 73 6.87 -12.63 2.68
C VAL A 73 5.71 -12.16 1.80
N VAL A 74 5.08 -13.08 1.08
CA VAL A 74 4.01 -12.83 0.09
C VAL A 74 2.76 -13.61 0.47
#